data_AF-A0A939KC52-F1
#
_entry.id   AF-A0A939KC52-F1
#
_cell.length_a   1.000
_cell.length_b   1.000
_cell.length_c   1.000
_cell.angle_alpha   90.00
_cell.angle_beta   90.00
_cell.angle_gamma   90.00
#
_symmetry.space_group_name_H-M   'P 1'
#
loop_
_entity.id
_entity.type
_entity.pdbx_description
1 polymer ?
#
loop_
_entity_poly.entity_id
_entity_poly.type
_entity_poly.pdbx_seq_one_letter_code
_entity_poly.pdbx_strand_id
1 'polypeptide(L)'
;MDVSNPQLLLKRPINVKAIVTSLWKEEVQQQLQGQINQVDQQLQQLDVEGQRAVSAIQKQSVQPPGPQTLQQIDNIQLQVNQKKSELLEQKNQMLQNLQQVQLLELDQEVNQFQMESFFRIELGDNLISKMQVEVVLRDGIVEEIRGDI
;
A
#
# COMPACT_ATOMS: atom_id res chain seq x y z
N MET A 1 15.31 -13.87 50.71
CA MET A 1 16.04 -13.05 49.73
C MET A 1 15.14 -12.99 48.51
N ASP A 2 14.51 -11.85 48.25
CA ASP A 2 13.72 -11.63 47.04
C ASP A 2 14.65 -11.69 45.84
N VAL A 3 14.67 -12.83 45.17
CA VAL A 3 15.33 -12.95 43.88
C VAL A 3 14.34 -12.39 42.88
N SER A 4 14.39 -11.08 42.66
CA SER A 4 13.68 -10.45 41.55
C SER A 4 14.10 -11.16 40.27
N ASN A 5 13.25 -12.03 39.73
CA ASN A 5 13.52 -12.69 38.46
C ASN A 5 13.65 -11.56 37.42
N PRO A 6 14.79 -11.43 36.71
CA PRO A 6 14.96 -10.32 35.78
C PRO A 6 13.92 -10.45 34.67
N GLN A 7 13.01 -9.47 34.61
CA GLN A 7 12.00 -9.36 33.55
C GLN A 7 12.40 -8.24 32.58
N LEU A 8 12.24 -8.49 31.28
CA LEU A 8 12.37 -7.46 30.25
C LEU A 8 11.04 -7.25 29.53
N LEU A 9 10.69 -5.99 29.26
CA LEU A 9 9.57 -5.64 28.40
C LEU A 9 10.11 -5.39 26.99
N LEU A 10 9.68 -6.21 26.03
CA LEU A 10 10.12 -6.14 24.64
C LEU A 10 8.94 -5.80 23.73
N LYS A 11 9.25 -5.28 22.53
CA LYS A 11 8.29 -5.17 21.44
C LYS A 11 8.27 -6.47 20.64
N ARG A 12 7.09 -6.92 20.23
CA ARG A 12 6.88 -8.01 19.26
C ARG A 12 5.93 -7.56 18.14
N PRO A 13 6.15 -8.01 16.90
CA PRO A 13 5.13 -7.90 15.86
C PRO A 13 3.99 -8.88 16.14
N ILE A 14 2.78 -8.49 15.77
CA ILE A 14 1.58 -9.33 15.72
C ILE A 14 1.11 -9.33 14.27
N ASN A 15 0.98 -10.51 13.68
CA ASN A 15 0.38 -10.66 12.35
C ASN A 15 -1.14 -10.61 12.47
N VAL A 16 -1.77 -9.66 11.79
CA VAL A 16 -3.23 -9.58 11.74
C VAL A 16 -3.70 -10.21 10.43
N LYS A 17 -4.48 -11.27 10.57
CA LYS A 17 -5.14 -11.98 9.47
C LYS A 17 -6.61 -11.61 9.42
N ALA A 18 -7.17 -11.60 8.23
CA ALA A 18 -8.60 -11.45 8.01
C ALA A 18 -9.14 -12.73 7.37
N ILE A 19 -10.32 -13.15 7.81
CA ILE A 19 -11.10 -14.20 7.17
C ILE A 19 -11.88 -13.57 6.02
N VAL A 20 -11.76 -14.18 4.85
CA VAL A 20 -12.39 -13.72 3.63
C VAL A 20 -13.89 -13.99 3.71
N THR A 21 -14.65 -12.92 3.91
CA THR A 21 -16.12 -12.92 3.84
C THR A 21 -16.60 -12.18 2.60
N SER A 22 -17.90 -12.24 2.31
CA SER A 22 -18.50 -11.42 1.25
C SER A 22 -18.34 -9.91 1.52
N LEU A 23 -18.56 -9.48 2.77
CA LEU A 23 -18.42 -8.09 3.17
C LEU A 23 -16.96 -7.63 3.03
N TRP A 24 -16.02 -8.40 3.56
CA TRP A 24 -14.60 -8.12 3.45
C TRP A 24 -14.15 -7.97 1.98
N LYS A 25 -14.60 -8.88 1.10
CA LYS A 25 -14.29 -8.79 -0.33
C LYS A 25 -14.84 -7.51 -0.94
N GLU A 26 -16.08 -7.15 -0.62
CA GLU A 26 -16.70 -5.93 -1.12
C GLU A 26 -15.93 -4.69 -0.66
N GLU A 27 -15.59 -4.61 0.63
CA GLU A 27 -14.83 -3.49 1.19
C GLU A 27 -13.45 -3.34 0.54
N VAL A 28 -12.70 -4.43 0.39
CA VAL A 28 -11.38 -4.41 -0.26
C VAL A 28 -11.50 -4.05 -1.74
N GLN A 29 -12.51 -4.56 -2.45
CA GLN A 29 -12.75 -4.19 -3.84
C GLN A 29 -13.10 -2.71 -3.98
N GLN A 30 -13.97 -2.17 -3.12
CA GLN A 30 -14.32 -0.75 -3.12
C GLN A 30 -13.09 0.11 -2.81
N GLN A 31 -12.27 -0.28 -1.85
CA GLN A 31 -11.03 0.42 -1.52
C GLN A 31 -10.06 0.44 -2.72
N LEU A 32 -9.81 -0.71 -3.34
CA LEU A 32 -8.93 -0.81 -4.51
C LEU A 32 -9.48 -0.01 -5.70
N GLN A 33 -10.78 -0.08 -5.97
CA GLN A 33 -11.42 0.68 -7.03
C GLN A 33 -11.32 2.19 -6.77
N GLY A 34 -11.47 2.62 -5.51
CA GLY A 34 -11.26 4.01 -5.09
C GLY A 34 -9.84 4.49 -5.38
N GLN A 35 -8.82 3.68 -5.06
CA GLN A 35 -7.42 4.00 -5.34
C GLN A 35 -7.15 4.07 -6.86
N ILE A 36 -7.67 3.12 -7.64
CA ILE A 36 -7.56 3.13 -9.10
C ILE A 36 -8.16 4.42 -9.68
N ASN A 37 -9.35 4.81 -9.21
CA ASN A 37 -10.01 6.03 -9.66
C ASN A 37 -9.19 7.28 -9.32
N GLN A 38 -8.51 7.32 -8.16
CA GLN A 38 -7.61 8.41 -7.80
C GLN A 38 -6.40 8.47 -8.72
N VAL A 39 -5.78 7.34 -9.05
CA VAL A 39 -4.67 7.28 -10.00
C VAL A 39 -5.11 7.74 -11.39
N ASP A 40 -6.31 7.37 -11.84
CA ASP A 40 -6.86 7.82 -13.12
C ASP A 40 -7.08 9.33 -13.16
N GLN A 41 -7.55 9.94 -12.06
CA GLN A 41 -7.65 11.39 -11.95
C GLN A 41 -6.28 12.07 -11.98
N GLN A 42 -5.27 11.49 -11.33
CA GLN A 42 -3.89 12.02 -11.35
C GLN A 42 -3.28 11.93 -12.76
N LEU A 43 -3.50 10.84 -13.48
CA LEU A 43 -3.08 10.66 -14.87
C LEU A 43 -3.70 11.73 -15.78
N GLN A 44 -5.00 11.97 -15.64
CA GLN A 44 -5.69 12.99 -16.43
C GLN A 44 -5.18 14.41 -16.11
N GLN A 45 -4.95 14.72 -14.83
CA GLN A 45 -4.39 16.01 -14.42
C GLN A 45 -2.98 16.22 -14.99
N LEU A 46 -2.14 15.18 -14.92
CA LEU A 46 -0.78 15.22 -15.45
C LEU A 46 -0.76 15.46 -16.97
N ASP A 47 -1.67 14.83 -17.72
CA ASP A 47 -1.79 15.04 -19.17
C ASP A 47 -2.20 16.50 -19.49
N VAL A 48 -3.17 17.05 -18.75
CA VAL A 48 -3.62 18.44 -18.91
C VAL A 48 -2.54 19.46 -18.51
N GLU A 49 -1.79 19.19 -17.45
CA GLU A 49 -0.65 20.01 -17.04
C GLU A 49 0.48 20.00 -18.06
N GLY A 50 0.83 18.82 -18.58
CA GLY A 50 1.83 18.68 -19.64
C GLY A 50 1.48 19.47 -20.89
N GLN A 51 0.23 19.34 -21.37
CA GLN A 51 -0.25 20.08 -22.54
C GLN A 51 -0.25 21.60 -22.32
N ARG A 52 -0.67 22.05 -21.12
CA ARG A 52 -0.65 23.48 -20.77
C ARG A 52 0.77 24.04 -20.73
N ALA A 53 1.72 23.31 -20.16
CA ALA A 53 3.12 23.71 -20.09
C ALA A 53 3.75 23.83 -21.49
N VAL A 54 3.52 22.84 -22.36
CA VAL A 54 3.98 22.87 -23.75
C VAL A 54 3.35 24.05 -24.51
N SER A 55 2.05 24.27 -24.36
CA SER A 55 1.33 25.38 -25.02
C SER A 55 1.82 26.75 -24.55
N ALA A 56 2.16 26.90 -23.27
CA ALA A 56 2.69 28.16 -22.73
C ALA A 56 4.06 28.50 -23.34
N ILE A 57 4.94 27.50 -23.47
CA ILE A 57 6.27 27.66 -24.09
C ILE A 57 6.15 27.99 -25.57
N GLN A 58 5.24 27.32 -26.29
CA GLN A 58 4.99 27.63 -27.71
C GLN A 58 4.51 29.06 -27.91
N LYS A 59 3.61 29.57 -27.05
CA LYS A 59 3.12 30.95 -27.12
C LYS A 59 4.18 32.01 -26.81
N GLN A 60 5.18 31.68 -25.98
CA GLN A 60 6.29 32.57 -25.67
C GLN A 60 7.41 32.52 -26.72
N SER A 61 7.41 31.52 -27.59
CA SER A 61 8.41 31.36 -28.63
C SER A 61 8.11 32.20 -29.88
N VAL A 62 9.15 32.77 -30.50
CA VAL A 62 9.05 33.38 -31.83
C VAL A 62 8.83 32.25 -32.83
N GLN A 63 7.85 32.35 -33.74
CA GLN A 63 7.65 31.32 -34.77
C GLN A 63 8.65 31.51 -35.93
N PRO A 64 9.39 30.46 -36.34
CA PRO A 64 9.41 29.10 -35.81
C PRO A 64 10.24 28.96 -34.51
N PRO A 65 9.83 28.06 -33.58
CA PRO A 65 10.50 27.89 -32.29
C PRO A 65 11.97 27.52 -32.47
N GLY A 66 12.85 28.22 -31.75
CA GLY A 66 14.29 27.96 -31.76
C GLY A 66 14.66 26.62 -31.07
N PRO A 67 15.90 26.13 -31.28
CA PRO A 67 16.35 24.85 -30.72
C PRO A 67 16.26 24.75 -29.19
N GLN A 68 16.41 25.87 -28.48
CA GLN A 68 16.24 25.90 -27.02
C GLN A 68 14.78 25.67 -26.57
N THR A 69 13.81 26.20 -27.33
CA THR A 69 12.38 26.00 -27.06
C THR A 69 11.99 24.54 -27.28
N LEU A 70 12.52 23.90 -28.33
CA LEU A 70 12.29 22.48 -28.61
C LEU A 70 12.83 21.59 -27.48
N GLN A 71 14.05 21.84 -27.00
CA GLN A 71 14.63 21.09 -25.89
C GLN A 71 13.81 21.21 -24.59
N GLN A 72 13.25 22.38 -24.29
CA GLN A 72 12.39 22.56 -23.12
C GLN A 72 11.08 21.76 -23.24
N ILE A 73 10.47 21.75 -24.42
CA ILE A 73 9.27 20.95 -24.71
C ILE A 73 9.57 19.45 -24.56
N ASP A 74 10.69 18.98 -25.10
CA ASP A 74 11.12 17.59 -25.00
C ASP A 74 11.35 17.17 -23.54
N ASN A 75 12.00 18.02 -22.74
CA ASN A 75 12.22 17.76 -21.33
C ASN A 75 10.89 17.64 -20.55
N ILE A 76 9.92 18.51 -20.84
CA ILE A 76 8.59 18.45 -20.21
C ILE A 76 7.86 17.17 -20.60
N GLN A 77 7.87 16.81 -21.88
CA GLN A 77 7.26 15.56 -22.34
C GLN A 77 7.92 14.34 -21.70
N LEU A 78 9.25 14.34 -21.58
CA LEU A 78 9.97 13.25 -20.92
C LEU A 78 9.57 13.12 -19.45
N GLN A 79 9.52 14.23 -18.70
CA GLN A 79 9.09 14.22 -17.30
C GLN A 79 7.64 13.74 -17.12
N VAL A 80 6.73 14.20 -18.00
CA VAL A 80 5.33 13.77 -18.01
C VAL A 80 5.23 12.28 -18.30
N ASN A 81 5.96 11.79 -19.30
CA ASN A 81 5.97 10.37 -19.67
C ASN A 81 6.54 9.48 -18.56
N GLN A 82 7.59 9.93 -17.86
CA GLN A 82 8.16 9.22 -16.70
C GLN A 82 7.12 9.07 -15.59
N LYS A 83 6.54 10.17 -15.11
CA LYS A 83 5.49 10.14 -14.07
C LYS A 83 4.27 9.34 -14.51
N LYS A 84 3.88 9.44 -15.77
CA LYS A 84 2.77 8.66 -16.34
C LYS A 84 3.05 7.17 -16.27
N SER A 85 4.29 6.76 -16.57
CA SER A 85 4.70 5.36 -16.51
C SER A 85 4.64 4.82 -15.07
N GLU A 86 5.12 5.60 -14.10
CA GLU A 86 5.03 5.26 -12.67
C GLU A 86 3.58 5.08 -12.20
N LEU A 87 2.69 6.03 -12.54
CA LEU A 87 1.27 5.95 -12.19
C LEU A 87 0.56 4.77 -12.88
N LEU A 88 0.89 4.47 -14.14
CA LEU A 88 0.35 3.32 -14.85
C LEU A 88 0.82 2.00 -14.24
N GLU A 89 2.07 1.92 -13.79
CA GLU A 89 2.59 0.75 -13.08
C GLU A 89 1.85 0.53 -11.76
N GLN A 90 1.67 1.60 -10.96
CA GLN A 90 0.88 1.55 -9.73
C GLN A 90 -0.56 1.08 -10.00
N LYS A 91 -1.21 1.64 -11.03
CA LYS A 91 -2.55 1.22 -11.45
C LYS A 91 -2.57 -0.27 -11.81
N ASN A 92 -1.58 -0.75 -12.56
CA ASN A 92 -1.50 -2.15 -12.96
C ASN A 92 -1.34 -3.08 -11.74
N GLN A 93 -0.51 -2.70 -10.76
CA GLN A 93 -0.38 -3.44 -9.50
C GLN A 93 -1.71 -3.50 -8.74
N MET A 94 -2.45 -2.38 -8.64
CA MET A 94 -3.77 -2.35 -8.00
C MET A 94 -4.80 -3.23 -8.73
N LEU A 95 -4.77 -3.24 -10.07
CA LEU A 95 -5.64 -4.11 -10.88
C LEU A 95 -5.32 -5.59 -10.67
N GLN A 96 -4.04 -5.95 -10.56
CA GLN A 96 -3.61 -7.31 -10.23
C GLN A 96 -4.06 -7.71 -8.82
N ASN A 97 -3.97 -6.80 -7.84
CA ASN A 97 -4.48 -7.05 -6.49
C ASN A 97 -6.00 -7.24 -6.49
N LEU A 98 -6.74 -6.45 -7.28
CA LEU A 98 -8.18 -6.59 -7.43
C LEU A 98 -8.56 -7.97 -7.99
N GLN A 99 -7.82 -8.45 -9.00
CA GLN A 99 -8.01 -9.80 -9.55
C GLN A 99 -7.71 -10.89 -8.50
N GLN A 100 -6.61 -10.75 -7.75
CA GLN A 100 -6.28 -11.70 -6.69
C GLN A 100 -7.38 -11.77 -5.61
N VAL A 101 -7.94 -10.63 -5.20
CA VAL A 101 -9.04 -10.58 -4.22
C VAL A 101 -10.29 -11.31 -4.72
N GLN A 102 -10.58 -11.24 -6.02
CA GLN A 102 -11.70 -11.98 -6.61
C GLN A 102 -11.50 -13.50 -6.54
N LEU A 103 -10.25 -13.96 -6.69
CA LEU A 103 -9.87 -15.38 -6.69
C LEU A 103 -9.80 -16.02 -5.30
N LEU A 104 -9.74 -15.22 -4.23
CA LEU A 104 -9.74 -15.74 -2.86
C LEU A 104 -11.01 -16.56 -2.60
N GLU A 105 -10.91 -17.63 -1.81
CA GLU A 105 -12.09 -18.41 -1.43
C GLU A 105 -12.71 -17.83 -0.15
N LEU A 106 -14.02 -18.03 0.05
CA LEU A 106 -14.65 -17.67 1.31
C LEU A 106 -14.05 -18.53 2.45
N ASP A 107 -14.00 -17.95 3.65
CA ASP A 107 -13.42 -18.55 4.85
C ASP A 107 -11.90 -18.79 4.80
N GLN A 108 -11.23 -18.39 3.71
CA GLN A 108 -9.77 -18.36 3.64
C GLN A 108 -9.21 -17.27 4.57
N GLU A 109 -8.09 -17.53 5.23
CA GLU A 109 -7.35 -16.51 5.96
C GLU A 109 -6.31 -15.83 5.06
N VAL A 110 -6.29 -14.50 5.08
CA VAL A 110 -5.28 -13.69 4.38
C VAL A 110 -4.58 -12.76 5.35
N ASN A 111 -3.29 -12.53 5.13
CA ASN A 111 -2.55 -11.53 5.90
C ASN A 111 -3.05 -10.14 5.53
N GLN A 112 -3.48 -9.36 6.51
CA GLN A 112 -4.02 -8.02 6.30
C GLN A 112 -2.96 -6.95 6.63
N PHE A 113 -2.41 -6.99 7.85
CA PHE A 113 -1.35 -6.06 8.27
C PHE A 113 -0.57 -6.62 9.46
N GLN A 114 0.49 -5.91 9.86
CA GLN A 114 1.23 -6.18 11.09
C GLN A 114 1.07 -5.01 12.05
N MET A 115 1.00 -5.31 13.35
CA MET A 115 0.99 -4.31 14.41
C MET A 115 2.04 -4.63 15.47
N GLU A 116 2.45 -3.65 16.26
CA GLU A 116 3.37 -3.87 17.38
C GLU A 116 2.59 -4.08 18.69
N SER A 117 3.08 -4.99 19.52
CA SER A 117 2.66 -5.16 20.91
C SER A 117 3.87 -5.20 21.82
N PHE A 118 3.66 -4.96 23.10
CA PHE A 118 4.66 -5.23 24.12
C PHE A 118 4.38 -6.56 24.82
N PHE A 119 5.43 -7.26 25.24
CA PHE A 119 5.33 -8.48 26.03
C PHE A 119 6.51 -8.60 26.98
N ARG A 120 6.31 -9.35 28.07
CA ARG A 120 7.36 -9.59 29.08
C ARG A 120 8.04 -10.91 28.82
N ILE A 121 9.35 -10.93 29.04
CA ILE A 121 10.15 -12.14 29.06
C ILE A 121 10.86 -12.30 30.39
N GLU A 122 11.05 -13.56 30.78
CA GLU A 122 11.83 -13.99 31.93
C GLU A 122 12.86 -15.05 31.53
N LEU A 123 13.81 -15.32 32.41
CA LEU A 123 14.76 -16.44 32.22
C LEU A 123 14.00 -17.76 32.10
N GLY A 124 14.21 -18.48 31.00
CA GLY A 124 13.56 -19.75 30.70
C GLY A 124 12.43 -19.67 29.67
N ASP A 125 11.99 -18.47 29.30
CA ASP A 125 10.96 -18.29 28.27
C ASP A 125 11.45 -18.70 26.87
N ASN A 126 10.55 -19.31 26.09
CA ASN A 126 10.78 -19.52 24.67
C ASN A 126 10.44 -18.25 23.88
N LEU A 127 11.45 -17.41 23.66
CA LEU A 127 11.30 -16.16 22.93
C LEU A 127 10.72 -16.35 21.52
N ILE A 128 11.10 -17.41 20.81
CA ILE A 128 10.62 -17.67 19.45
C ILE A 128 9.11 -17.91 19.45
N SER A 129 8.62 -18.74 20.38
CA SER A 129 7.19 -19.01 20.55
C SER A 129 6.42 -17.74 20.88
N LYS A 130 6.94 -16.92 21.82
CA LYS A 130 6.30 -15.66 22.22
C LYS A 130 6.31 -14.58 21.11
N MET A 131 7.17 -14.71 20.10
CA MET A 131 7.18 -13.80 18.95
C MET A 131 6.16 -14.20 17.88
N GLN A 132 5.67 -15.44 17.88
CA GLN A 132 4.72 -15.96 16.90
C GLN A 132 3.28 -15.74 17.37
N VAL A 133 2.83 -14.48 17.33
CA VAL A 133 1.46 -14.12 17.68
C VAL A 133 0.68 -13.65 16.46
N GLU A 134 -0.52 -14.16 16.31
CA GLU A 134 -1.45 -13.80 15.26
C GLU A 134 -2.82 -13.44 15.84
N VAL A 135 -3.50 -12.49 15.20
CA VAL A 135 -4.89 -12.15 15.49
C VAL A 135 -5.69 -12.38 14.22
N VAL A 136 -6.74 -13.19 14.31
CA VAL A 136 -7.64 -13.47 13.20
C VAL A 136 -8.91 -12.65 13.36
N LEU A 137 -9.24 -11.88 12.33
CA LEU A 137 -10.40 -11.03 12.27
C LEU A 137 -11.44 -11.59 11.31
N ARG A 138 -12.72 -11.45 11.63
CA ARG A 138 -13.83 -11.57 10.69
C ARG A 138 -14.66 -10.31 10.76
N ASP A 139 -14.73 -9.59 9.65
CA ASP A 139 -15.51 -8.35 9.52
C ASP A 139 -15.20 -7.32 10.64
N GLY A 140 -13.92 -7.21 11.01
CA GLY A 140 -13.44 -6.31 12.06
C GLY A 140 -13.59 -6.82 13.50
N ILE A 141 -14.15 -8.00 13.70
CA ILE A 141 -14.29 -8.65 15.01
C ILE A 141 -13.15 -9.65 15.20
N VAL A 142 -12.51 -9.64 16.37
CA VAL A 142 -11.51 -10.66 16.74
C VAL A 142 -12.21 -12.01 16.92
N GLU A 143 -11.93 -12.95 16.02
CA GLU A 143 -12.45 -14.32 16.08
C GLU A 143 -11.50 -15.25 16.83
N GLU A 144 -10.19 -15.07 16.64
CA GLU A 144 -9.18 -15.91 17.28
C GLU A 144 -7.89 -15.13 17.58
N ILE A 145 -7.22 -15.48 18.67
CA ILE A 145 -5.86 -15.04 18.96
C ILE A 145 -5.00 -16.29 19.10
N ARG A 146 -3.94 -16.37 18.28
CA ARG A 146 -3.04 -17.52 18.20
C ARG A 146 -1.65 -17.12 18.67
N GLY A 147 -0.95 -18.03 19.34
CA GLY A 147 0.41 -17.82 19.84
C GLY A 147 0.51 -17.93 21.36
N ASP A 148 1.73 -17.82 21.87
CA ASP A 148 2.05 -17.83 23.29
C ASP A 148 2.04 -16.39 23.84
N ILE A 149 0.93 -16.03 24.51
CA ILE A 149 0.55 -14.62 24.78
C ILE A 149 1.07 -14.16 26.13
#